data_AF-K7NZ33-F1
#
_entry.id   AF-K7NZ33-F1
#
_cell.length_a   1.000
_cell.length_b   1.000
_cell.length_c   1.000
_cell.angle_alpha   90.00
_cell.angle_beta   90.00
_cell.angle_gamma   90.00
#
_symmetry.space_group_name_H-M   'P 1'
#
loop_
_entity.id
_entity.type
_entity.pdbx_description
1 polymer ?
#
loop_
_entity_poly.entity_id
_entity_poly.type
_entity_poly.pdbx_seq_one_letter_code
_entity_poly.pdbx_strand_id
1 'polypeptide(L)'
;GKYEMKKLCMEPTSFTVKAESTNKNLPPDFQKTKLMTRLTYTLDEIEGPLDVSPDGKLKFEEKDGIDYAAVTVQLPGGERVPFLFTV
;
A
#
# COMPACT_ATOMS: atom_id res chain seq x y z
N GLY A 1 19.21 15.33 12.78
CA GLY A 1 18.25 16.39 13.11
C GLY A 1 16.88 15.79 13.32
N LYS A 2 16.03 16.45 14.11
CA LYS A 2 14.63 16.04 14.33
C LYS A 2 13.72 16.89 13.45
N TYR A 3 12.85 16.24 12.69
CA TYR A 3 11.87 16.87 11.81
C TYR A 3 10.49 16.26 12.06
N GLU A 4 9.47 16.88 11.48
CA GLU A 4 8.09 16.43 11.52
C GLU A 4 7.58 16.33 10.07
N MET A 5 7.16 15.13 9.68
CA MET A 5 6.44 14.90 8.43
C MET A 5 4.97 15.28 8.66
N LYS A 6 4.36 16.05 7.77
CA LYS A 6 2.99 16.57 7.97
C LYS A 6 1.95 16.15 6.94
N LYS A 7 2.37 15.87 5.70
CA LYS A 7 1.48 15.56 4.58
C LYS A 7 2.09 14.49 3.70
N LEU A 8 2.43 13.36 4.31
CA LEU A 8 2.87 12.20 3.55
C LEU A 8 1.65 11.62 2.82
N CYS A 9 1.72 11.65 1.49
CA CYS A 9 0.71 11.08 0.61
C CYS A 9 1.30 9.88 -0.14
N MET A 10 0.55 8.78 -0.19
CA MET A 10 0.91 7.57 -0.92
C MET A 10 -0.20 7.22 -1.90
N GLU A 11 0.08 7.40 -3.19
CA GLU A 11 -0.80 7.01 -4.29
C GLU A 11 -0.26 5.75 -4.99
N PRO A 12 -0.80 4.56 -4.65
CA PRO A 12 -0.49 3.32 -5.36
C PRO A 12 -0.75 3.42 -6.87
N THR A 13 0.24 3.00 -7.66
CA THR A 13 0.13 2.93 -9.12
C THR A 13 -0.28 1.55 -9.63
N SER A 14 -0.08 0.50 -8.82
CA SER A 14 -0.47 -0.85 -9.16
C SER A 14 -0.72 -1.70 -7.91
N PHE A 15 -1.67 -2.63 -8.01
CA PHE A 15 -1.92 -3.65 -7.01
C PHE A 15 -1.76 -5.03 -7.66
N THR A 16 -0.90 -5.85 -7.09
CA THR A 16 -0.74 -7.25 -7.46
C THR A 16 -1.11 -8.13 -6.28
N VAL A 17 -1.81 -9.23 -6.56
CA VAL A 17 -2.23 -10.18 -5.54
C VAL A 17 -1.57 -11.52 -5.83
N LYS A 18 -0.92 -12.10 -4.82
CA LYS A 18 -0.37 -13.45 -4.91
C LYS A 18 -1.53 -14.43 -4.89
N ALA A 19 -1.74 -15.11 -6.00
CA ALA A 19 -2.81 -16.09 -6.15
C ALA A 19 -2.22 -17.42 -6.63
N GLU A 20 -2.90 -18.51 -6.26
CA GLU A 20 -2.55 -19.85 -6.73
C GLU A 20 -2.49 -19.87 -8.27
N SER A 21 -1.53 -20.61 -8.80
CA SER A 21 -1.41 -20.74 -10.25
C SER A 21 -2.57 -21.57 -10.79
N THR A 22 -3.08 -21.21 -11.97
CA THR A 22 -4.00 -22.08 -12.72
C THR A 22 -3.35 -23.41 -13.13
N ASN A 23 -2.02 -23.44 -13.15
CA ASN A 23 -1.23 -24.66 -13.35
C ASN A 23 -0.81 -25.23 -12.00
N LYS A 24 -1.32 -26.42 -11.64
CA LYS A 24 -1.06 -27.13 -10.37
C LYS A 24 0.42 -27.38 -10.02
N ASN A 25 1.34 -27.22 -10.98
CA ASN A 25 2.78 -27.46 -10.79
C ASN A 25 3.61 -26.17 -10.67
N LEU A 26 2.99 -24.99 -10.75
CA LEU A 26 3.70 -23.72 -10.62
C LEU A 26 3.45 -23.11 -9.23
N PRO A 27 4.46 -22.49 -8.60
CA PRO A 27 4.28 -21.80 -7.34
C PRO A 27 3.32 -20.61 -7.52
N PRO A 28 2.65 -20.16 -6.43
CA PRO A 28 1.83 -18.97 -6.48
C PRO A 28 2.66 -17.74 -6.82
N ASP A 29 2.14 -16.90 -7.72
CA ASP A 29 2.82 -15.70 -8.21
C ASP A 29 1.90 -14.48 -8.13
N PHE A 30 2.49 -13.29 -8.17
CA PHE A 30 1.77 -12.02 -8.13
C PHE A 30 1.11 -11.74 -9.48
N GLN A 31 -0.21 -11.81 -9.50
CA GLN A 31 -1.01 -11.53 -10.68
C GLN A 31 -1.41 -10.05 -10.73
N LYS A 32 -1.42 -9.48 -11.94
CA LYS A 32 -1.94 -8.12 -12.16
C LYS A 32 -3.44 -8.10 -11.90
N THR A 33 -3.92 -7.06 -11.25
CA THR A 33 -5.33 -6.92 -10.89
C THR A 33 -5.96 -5.69 -11.52
N LYS A 34 -7.29 -5.63 -11.54
CA LYS A 34 -8.06 -4.45 -11.92
C LYS A 34 -8.70 -3.83 -10.69
N LEU A 35 -8.48 -2.54 -10.47
CA LEU A 35 -9.06 -1.80 -9.36
C LEU A 35 -10.57 -1.62 -9.52
N MET A 36 -11.34 -1.88 -8.46
CA MET A 36 -12.81 -1.80 -8.49
C MET A 36 -13.37 -0.61 -7.67
N THR A 37 -12.65 -0.14 -6.66
CA THR A 37 -13.11 0.90 -5.71
C THR A 37 -12.94 2.34 -6.21
N ARG A 38 -12.59 2.55 -7.49
CA ARG A 38 -12.33 3.88 -8.07
C ARG A 38 -11.17 4.59 -7.34
N LEU A 39 -11.25 5.89 -7.07
CA LEU A 39 -10.15 6.73 -6.56
C LEU A 39 -10.20 6.89 -5.03
N THR A 40 -10.37 5.80 -4.28
CA THR A 40 -10.47 5.81 -2.81
C THR A 40 -9.34 5.07 -2.10
N TYR A 41 -8.18 4.92 -2.76
CA TYR A 41 -7.07 4.07 -2.31
C TYR A 41 -5.81 4.84 -1.90
N THR A 42 -5.81 6.16 -2.08
CA THR A 42 -4.70 7.03 -1.69
C THR A 42 -4.72 7.24 -0.19
N LEU A 43 -3.55 7.10 0.44
CA LEU A 43 -3.33 7.52 1.82
C LEU A 43 -2.85 8.97 1.81
N ASP A 44 -3.35 9.80 2.71
CA ASP A 44 -3.08 11.23 2.70
C ASP A 44 -3.05 11.80 4.11
N GLU A 45 -2.47 12.99 4.23
CA GLU A 45 -2.32 13.74 5.49
C GLU A 45 -1.67 12.91 6.62
N ILE A 46 -0.82 11.94 6.26
CA ILE A 46 -0.06 11.17 7.25
C ILE A 46 1.04 12.06 7.86
N GLU A 47 1.09 12.06 9.19
CA GLU A 47 2.04 12.82 9.98
C GLU A 47 2.83 11.96 10.99
N GLY A 48 3.98 12.49 11.41
CA GLY A 48 4.81 11.84 12.42
C GLY A 48 6.26 12.32 12.47
N PRO A 49 7.01 11.93 13.53
CA PRO A 49 8.40 12.32 13.68
C PRO A 49 9.31 11.68 12.62
N LEU A 50 10.21 12.48 12.07
CA LEU A 50 11.28 12.07 11.17
C LEU A 50 12.64 12.37 11.78
N ASP A 51 13.34 11.33 12.22
CA ASP A 51 14.69 11.42 12.76
C ASP A 51 15.73 11.20 11.65
N VAL A 52 16.60 12.18 11.49
CA VAL A 52 17.77 12.11 10.60
C VAL A 52 19.01 11.87 11.44
N SER A 53 19.56 10.67 11.37
CA SER A 53 20.76 10.30 12.11
C SER A 53 22.02 10.94 11.49
N PRO A 54 23.08 11.18 12.29
CA PRO A 54 24.34 11.74 11.78
C PRO A 54 25.04 10.87 10.73
N ASP A 55 24.72 9.57 10.67
CA ASP A 55 25.20 8.61 9.68
C ASP A 55 24.38 8.63 8.36
N GLY A 56 23.43 9.56 8.23
CA GLY A 56 22.59 9.73 7.04
C GLY A 56 21.37 8.82 6.97
N LYS A 57 21.11 7.99 8.00
CA LYS A 57 19.90 7.17 8.07
C LYS A 57 18.68 8.01 8.45
N LEU A 58 17.54 7.65 7.86
CA LEU A 58 16.23 8.23 8.17
C LEU A 58 15.40 7.22 8.94
N LYS A 59 14.75 7.66 10.00
CA LYS A 59 13.72 6.89 10.70
C LYS A 59 12.45 7.74 10.76
N PHE A 60 11.43 7.30 10.05
CA PHE A 60 10.08 7.87 10.13
C PHE A 60 9.20 6.94 10.97
N GLU A 61 8.41 7.51 11.87
CA GLU A 61 7.34 6.80 12.56
C GLU A 61 6.02 7.51 12.27
N GLU A 62 5.08 6.81 11.66
CA GLU A 62 3.70 7.27 11.50
C GLU A 62 3.03 7.40 12.88
N LYS A 63 2.11 8.36 13.01
CA LYS A 63 1.37 8.65 14.25
C LYS A 63 -0.12 8.91 14.04
N ASP A 64 -0.47 9.63 12.98
CA ASP A 64 -1.85 10.01 12.67
C ASP A 64 -2.00 10.32 11.17
N GLY A 65 -3.24 10.44 10.72
CA GLY A 65 -3.62 10.78 9.34
C GLY A 65 -4.63 9.80 8.74
N ILE A 66 -4.81 9.85 7.42
CA ILE A 66 -5.58 8.85 6.68
C ILE A 66 -4.60 7.75 6.25
N ASP A 67 -4.24 6.91 7.22
CA ASP A 67 -3.21 5.87 7.15
C ASP A 67 -3.72 4.52 6.61
N TYR A 68 -5.04 4.37 6.45
CA TYR A 68 -5.65 3.20 5.82
C TYR A 68 -6.72 3.54 4.77
N ALA A 69 -6.83 2.69 3.74
CA ALA A 69 -7.85 2.78 2.70
C ALA A 69 -8.41 1.41 2.33
N ALA A 70 -9.75 1.30 2.26
CA ALA A 70 -10.41 0.07 1.83
C ALA A 70 -10.33 -0.08 0.31
N VAL A 71 -9.67 -1.13 -0.14
CA VAL A 71 -9.42 -1.41 -1.56
C VAL A 71 -10.04 -2.75 -1.93
N THR A 72 -10.66 -2.81 -3.10
CA THR A 72 -11.05 -4.07 -3.71
C THR A 72 -10.50 -4.13 -5.12
N VAL A 73 -9.78 -5.21 -5.40
CA VAL A 73 -9.24 -5.49 -6.73
C VAL A 73 -9.85 -6.77 -7.28
N GLN A 74 -9.83 -6.89 -8.59
CA GLN A 74 -10.32 -8.06 -9.31
C GLN A 74 -9.16 -8.79 -9.98
N LEU A 75 -9.03 -10.09 -9.69
CA LEU A 75 -8.07 -10.98 -10.33
C LEU A 75 -8.53 -11.36 -11.76
N PRO A 76 -7.60 -11.79 -12.64
CA PRO A 76 -7.96 -12.46 -13.88
C PRO A 76 -8.83 -13.69 -13.56
N GLY A 77 -10.01 -13.79 -14.17
CA GLY A 77 -11.01 -14.82 -13.85
C GLY A 77 -12.19 -14.31 -13.00
N GLY A 78 -12.10 -13.07 -12.51
CA GLY A 78 -13.25 -12.33 -11.99
C GLY A 78 -13.41 -12.35 -10.48
N GLU A 79 -12.59 -13.13 -9.76
CA GLU A 79 -12.51 -13.12 -8.29
C GLU A 79 -12.17 -11.73 -7.77
N ARG A 80 -12.83 -11.34 -6.67
CA ARG A 80 -12.62 -10.04 -6.01
C ARG A 80 -11.93 -10.26 -4.66
N VAL A 81 -10.83 -9.56 -4.47
CA VAL A 81 -10.03 -9.63 -3.24
C VAL A 81 -10.13 -8.26 -2.56
N PRO A 82 -10.89 -8.15 -1.45
CA PRO A 82 -10.90 -6.97 -0.61
C PRO A 82 -9.70 -6.99 0.35
N PHE A 83 -9.08 -5.83 0.56
CA PHE A 83 -8.03 -5.64 1.55
C PHE A 83 -7.99 -4.18 2.02
N LEU A 84 -7.36 -3.94 3.15
CA LEU A 84 -7.07 -2.59 3.64
C LEU A 84 -5.63 -2.26 3.25
N PHE A 85 -5.44 -1.27 2.38
CA PHE A 85 -4.12 -0.72 2.11
C PHE A 85 -3.77 0.22 3.27
N THR A 86 -2.68 -0.06 3.99
CA THR A 86 -2.29 0.65 5.23
C THR A 86 -0.75 0.63 5.36
N VAL A 87 -0.21 1.48 6.23
CA VAL A 87 1.23 1.53 6.57
C VAL A 87 1.55 1.20 8.02
#